data_AF-A0A2E5NIR5-F1
#
_entry.id   AF-A0A2E5NIR5-F1
#
_cell.length_a   1.000
_cell.length_b   1.000
_cell.length_c   1.000
_cell.angle_alpha   90.00
_cell.angle_beta   90.00
_cell.angle_gamma   90.00
#
_symmetry.space_group_name_H-M   'P 1'
#
loop_
_entity.id
_entity.type
_entity.pdbx_description
1 polymer ?
#
loop_
_entity_poly.entity_id
_entity_poly.type
_entity_poly.pdbx_seq_one_letter_code
_entity_poly.pdbx_strand_id
1 'polypeptide(L)'
;MSALNKGISSLLKLVDKAIGHGDWNSAEHELRRVLTLAPNTTQAKRALAMVLIQKTEFQAAGKILRDLIETAPDAVDLNALANVYSEIGSQSLAIETYEQSLVLDEHNVNTLFNLAVAYQSTGRNERATELLSKATGIEPRDAEIWCKLGVSLTHEQCIEQALSAFRRSLEIESKNAEALNGIGIVYMNAGDIATGRRYFEKALSTDPGFPWAIANLVRTRRFSVKDKEEIHSVEAQLAHTAADERVYLHFALGKMYDDIDQYDTAYHHYSIGNAFREKTHSYNPALRSHFIDELIATFTSSFAHYSRCESTLPVFVVGMPRSGSSLIEQIITAHPNAKGVGEFNCFPELIRGLPAKLQTTELYPRCAVDLKQEHLDDLAQSYLSALTTRIGNVTCGVDKMLSNFEHLGLIRSIFPKARIIHCIRNPQDVCLSNYFQLFGPGSLHCSYTWEGLTNYYSEYLRLMAHWHKLGIGALDVVYEELLADPHTQIRKIIAHCGLPWNDVCLNYRSSSNIVHTSSNWQVRQPMYKTSIGRWNNYASFLPEAVKNLVNIEWYNQDSRHKKNPAS
;
A
#
# COMPACT_ATOMS: atom_id res chain seq x y z
N MET A 1 -44.32 39.78 2.19
CA MET A 1 -43.35 39.02 3.01
C MET A 1 -43.97 37.94 3.91
N SER A 2 -45.08 38.19 4.64
CA SER A 2 -45.58 37.19 5.62
C SER A 2 -46.16 35.90 5.01
N ALA A 3 -46.80 35.96 3.84
CA ALA A 3 -47.34 34.77 3.15
C ALA A 3 -46.23 33.89 2.53
N LEU A 4 -45.20 34.52 1.95
CA LEU A 4 -44.03 33.83 1.39
C LEU A 4 -43.26 33.08 2.49
N ASN A 5 -43.02 33.72 3.64
CA ASN A 5 -42.35 33.09 4.79
C ASN A 5 -43.18 31.94 5.38
N LYS A 6 -44.52 32.06 5.42
CA LYS A 6 -45.40 30.95 5.82
C LYS A 6 -45.34 29.78 4.84
N GLY A 7 -45.28 30.06 3.54
CA GLY A 7 -45.10 29.04 2.50
C GLY A 7 -43.79 28.27 2.66
N ILE A 8 -42.66 28.97 2.76
CA ILE A 8 -41.32 28.36 2.95
C ILE A 8 -41.28 27.54 4.25
N SER A 9 -41.80 28.08 5.37
CA SER A 9 -41.85 27.35 6.64
C SER A 9 -42.69 26.07 6.56
N SER A 10 -43.78 26.08 5.81
CA SER A 10 -44.59 24.89 5.59
C SER A 10 -43.86 23.83 4.77
N LEU A 11 -43.11 24.24 3.74
CA LEU A 11 -42.31 23.32 2.91
C LEU A 11 -41.17 22.70 3.71
N LEU A 12 -40.45 23.49 4.53
CA LEU A 12 -39.37 22.97 5.37
C LEU A 12 -39.86 21.91 6.37
N LYS A 13 -41.07 22.06 6.95
CA LYS A 13 -41.67 21.00 7.78
C LYS A 13 -41.94 19.70 7.02
N LEU A 14 -42.30 19.79 5.73
CA LEU A 14 -42.47 18.61 4.88
C LEU A 14 -41.11 17.97 4.57
N VAL A 15 -40.07 18.77 4.35
CA VAL A 15 -38.69 18.29 4.19
C VAL A 15 -38.24 17.53 5.44
N ASP A 16 -38.37 18.12 6.63
CA ASP A 16 -37.98 17.47 7.90
C ASP A 16 -38.74 16.15 8.09
N LYS A 17 -40.04 16.15 7.79
CA LYS A 17 -40.85 14.93 7.84
C LYS A 17 -40.35 13.90 6.84
N ALA A 18 -40.08 14.28 5.59
CA ALA A 18 -39.62 13.36 4.55
C ALA A 18 -38.25 12.76 4.90
N ILE A 19 -37.29 13.59 5.34
CA ILE A 19 -35.98 13.17 5.81
C ILE A 19 -36.12 12.20 7.00
N GLY A 20 -36.98 12.50 7.96
CA GLY A 20 -37.22 11.62 9.12
C GLY A 20 -37.81 10.25 8.76
N HIS A 21 -38.48 10.12 7.60
CA HIS A 21 -38.97 8.83 7.08
C HIS A 21 -38.02 8.20 6.03
N GLY A 22 -36.88 8.84 5.72
CA GLY A 22 -35.99 8.39 4.65
C GLY A 22 -36.57 8.54 3.23
N ASP A 23 -37.62 9.35 3.06
CA ASP A 23 -38.21 9.64 1.75
C ASP A 23 -37.44 10.77 1.06
N TRP A 24 -36.30 10.39 0.49
CA TRP A 24 -35.38 11.31 -0.17
C TRP A 24 -35.97 11.99 -1.41
N ASN A 25 -36.89 11.32 -2.12
CA ASN A 25 -37.54 11.88 -3.31
C ASN A 25 -38.50 13.01 -2.94
N SER A 26 -39.32 12.82 -1.90
CA SER A 26 -40.20 13.88 -1.40
C SER A 26 -39.38 15.03 -0.80
N ALA A 27 -38.33 14.73 -0.05
CA ALA A 27 -37.44 15.75 0.52
C ALA A 27 -36.81 16.61 -0.59
N GLU A 28 -36.29 15.99 -1.65
CA GLU A 28 -35.76 16.70 -2.81
C GLU A 28 -36.82 17.58 -3.48
N HIS A 29 -38.01 17.02 -3.74
CA HIS A 29 -39.10 17.74 -4.40
C HIS A 29 -39.45 19.02 -3.65
N GLU A 30 -39.62 18.92 -2.32
CA GLU A 30 -39.96 20.06 -1.48
C GLU A 30 -38.81 21.07 -1.37
N LEU A 31 -37.55 20.61 -1.29
CA LEU A 31 -36.38 21.49 -1.30
C LEU A 31 -36.23 22.27 -2.61
N ARG A 32 -36.50 21.64 -3.76
CA ARG A 32 -36.52 22.34 -5.05
C ARG A 32 -37.61 23.40 -5.09
N ARG A 33 -38.79 23.15 -4.51
CA ARG A 33 -39.86 24.16 -4.38
C ARG A 33 -39.43 25.33 -3.49
N VAL A 34 -38.74 25.06 -2.37
CA VAL A 34 -38.15 26.12 -1.53
C VAL A 34 -37.18 26.98 -2.34
N LEU A 35 -36.30 26.36 -3.13
CA LEU A 35 -35.33 27.08 -3.95
C LEU A 35 -35.97 27.83 -5.13
N THR A 36 -37.11 27.40 -5.66
CA THR A 36 -37.88 28.20 -6.63
C THR A 36 -38.41 29.49 -6.00
N LEU A 37 -38.86 29.44 -4.74
CA LEU A 37 -39.38 30.61 -4.02
C LEU A 37 -38.27 31.51 -3.45
N ALA A 38 -37.13 30.93 -3.09
CA ALA A 38 -35.98 31.62 -2.50
C ALA A 38 -34.65 31.00 -2.98
N PRO A 39 -34.18 31.35 -4.20
CA PRO A 39 -33.04 30.69 -4.86
C PRO A 39 -31.71 30.76 -4.12
N ASN A 40 -31.50 31.80 -3.30
CA ASN A 40 -30.24 32.05 -2.58
C ASN A 40 -30.26 31.52 -1.14
N THR A 41 -31.19 30.62 -0.79
CA THR A 41 -31.28 30.08 0.57
C THR A 41 -30.19 29.02 0.79
N THR A 42 -29.06 29.41 1.38
CA THR A 42 -27.90 28.54 1.69
C THR A 42 -28.32 27.25 2.39
N GLN A 43 -29.15 27.34 3.42
CA GLN A 43 -29.61 26.16 4.18
C GLN A 43 -30.41 25.17 3.30
N ALA A 44 -31.23 25.66 2.37
CA ALA A 44 -32.00 24.80 1.47
C ALA A 44 -31.10 24.18 0.38
N LYS A 45 -30.12 24.92 -0.14
CA LYS A 45 -29.10 24.38 -1.06
C LYS A 45 -28.28 23.28 -0.38
N ARG A 46 -27.82 23.52 0.85
CA ARG A 46 -27.06 22.54 1.66
C ARG A 46 -27.88 21.29 1.94
N ALA A 47 -29.12 21.45 2.40
CA ALA A 47 -30.03 20.31 2.61
C ALA A 47 -30.28 19.53 1.30
N LEU A 48 -30.44 20.22 0.17
CA LEU A 48 -30.60 19.58 -1.14
C LEU A 48 -29.36 18.78 -1.53
N ALA A 49 -28.16 19.34 -1.35
CA ALA A 49 -26.92 18.63 -1.60
C ALA A 49 -26.82 17.35 -0.75
N MET A 50 -27.16 17.42 0.54
CA MET A 50 -27.17 16.24 1.42
C MET A 50 -28.16 15.17 0.98
N VAL A 51 -29.38 15.56 0.56
CA VAL A 51 -30.37 14.62 0.02
C VAL A 51 -29.85 13.96 -1.27
N LEU A 52 -29.22 14.72 -2.16
CA LEU A 52 -28.63 14.18 -3.38
C LEU A 52 -27.46 13.20 -3.09
N ILE A 53 -26.65 13.46 -2.07
CA ILE A 53 -25.62 12.52 -1.59
C ILE A 53 -26.26 11.22 -1.13
N GLN A 54 -27.33 11.27 -0.32
CA GLN A 54 -28.06 10.06 0.13
C GLN A 54 -28.67 9.28 -1.04
N LYS A 55 -29.02 9.97 -2.12
CA LYS A 55 -29.50 9.36 -3.37
C LYS A 55 -28.38 8.89 -4.30
N THR A 56 -27.11 9.01 -3.90
CA THR A 56 -25.92 8.72 -4.73
C THR A 56 -25.80 9.58 -6.00
N GLU A 57 -26.48 10.73 -6.04
CA GLU A 57 -26.44 11.68 -7.15
C GLU A 57 -25.27 12.68 -6.99
N PHE A 58 -24.06 12.13 -6.89
CA PHE A 58 -22.85 12.87 -6.51
C PHE A 58 -22.50 14.03 -7.43
N GLN A 59 -22.74 13.91 -8.74
CA GLN A 59 -22.48 14.99 -9.69
C GLN A 59 -23.38 16.21 -9.44
N ALA A 60 -24.66 15.98 -9.16
CA ALA A 60 -25.62 17.04 -8.88
C ALA A 60 -25.33 17.69 -7.52
N ALA A 61 -25.04 16.88 -6.50
CA ALA A 61 -24.63 17.36 -5.18
C ALA A 61 -23.36 18.23 -5.27
N GLY A 62 -22.33 17.74 -5.95
CA GLY A 62 -21.06 18.45 -6.12
C GLY A 62 -21.20 19.80 -6.84
N LYS A 63 -22.14 19.91 -7.80
CA LYS A 63 -22.43 21.20 -8.45
C LYS A 63 -23.00 22.22 -7.46
N ILE A 64 -23.94 21.80 -6.61
CA ILE A 64 -24.55 22.68 -5.60
C ILE A 64 -23.51 23.09 -4.55
N LEU A 65 -22.68 22.15 -4.09
CA LEU A 65 -21.66 22.43 -3.08
C LEU A 65 -20.58 23.38 -3.60
N ARG A 66 -20.12 23.23 -4.85
CA ARG A 66 -19.18 24.19 -5.45
C ARG A 66 -19.75 25.60 -5.54
N ASP A 67 -21.03 25.74 -5.96
CA ASP A 67 -21.72 27.04 -5.99
C ASP A 67 -21.82 27.66 -4.59
N LEU A 68 -22.09 26.86 -3.56
CA LEU A 68 -22.09 27.33 -2.17
C LEU A 68 -20.71 27.84 -1.75
N ILE A 69 -19.66 27.07 -1.99
CA ILE A 69 -18.28 27.38 -1.61
C ILE A 69 -17.75 28.61 -2.35
N GLU A 70 -18.09 28.79 -3.64
CA GLU A 70 -17.73 30.00 -4.41
C GLU A 70 -18.34 31.27 -3.80
N THR A 71 -19.54 31.20 -3.23
CA THR A 71 -20.19 32.35 -2.59
C THR A 71 -19.66 32.65 -1.19
N ALA A 72 -19.46 31.61 -0.37
CA ALA A 72 -18.94 31.72 0.99
C ALA A 72 -18.40 30.35 1.42
N PRO A 73 -17.07 30.16 1.50
CA PRO A 73 -16.49 28.92 1.99
C PRO A 73 -16.90 28.64 3.44
N ASP A 74 -17.36 27.41 3.69
CA ASP A 74 -17.79 26.91 5.00
C ASP A 74 -17.20 25.50 5.20
N ALA A 75 -16.73 25.21 6.42
CA ALA A 75 -16.07 23.95 6.72
C ALA A 75 -16.97 22.72 6.44
N VAL A 76 -18.28 22.83 6.73
CA VAL A 76 -19.26 21.75 6.52
C VAL A 76 -19.49 21.50 5.04
N ASP A 77 -19.60 22.56 4.25
CA ASP A 77 -19.80 22.45 2.79
C ASP A 77 -18.54 21.90 2.10
N LEU A 78 -17.34 22.32 2.51
CA LEU A 78 -16.07 21.75 2.04
C LEU A 78 -15.95 20.28 2.41
N ASN A 79 -16.27 19.89 3.64
CA ASN A 79 -16.26 18.49 4.05
C ASN A 79 -17.24 17.65 3.22
N ALA A 80 -18.47 18.15 2.97
CA ALA A 80 -19.44 17.47 2.14
C ALA A 80 -18.98 17.35 0.67
N LEU A 81 -18.32 18.38 0.13
CA LEU A 81 -17.76 18.34 -1.23
C LEU A 81 -16.60 17.35 -1.32
N ALA A 82 -15.75 17.29 -0.30
CA ALA A 82 -14.65 16.34 -0.21
C ALA A 82 -15.17 14.89 -0.14
N ASN A 83 -16.23 14.63 0.62
CA ASN A 83 -16.93 13.33 0.62
C ASN A 83 -17.41 12.98 -0.79
N VAL A 84 -18.06 13.92 -1.49
CA VAL A 84 -18.50 13.74 -2.89
C VAL A 84 -17.32 13.41 -3.81
N TYR A 85 -16.17 14.10 -3.67
CA TYR A 85 -14.97 13.79 -4.44
C TYR A 85 -14.42 12.39 -4.15
N SER A 86 -14.47 11.95 -2.88
CA SER A 86 -14.08 10.60 -2.49
C SER A 86 -14.98 9.53 -3.14
N GLU A 87 -16.31 9.73 -3.09
CA GLU A 87 -17.30 8.80 -3.68
C GLU A 87 -17.16 8.66 -5.20
N ILE A 88 -16.80 9.74 -5.91
CA ILE A 88 -16.55 9.67 -7.36
C ILE A 88 -15.12 9.24 -7.71
N GLY A 89 -14.33 8.80 -6.72
CA GLY A 89 -12.96 8.30 -6.91
C GLY A 89 -11.90 9.38 -7.13
N SER A 90 -12.23 10.66 -7.00
CA SER A 90 -11.31 11.79 -7.16
C SER A 90 -10.53 12.08 -5.86
N GLN A 91 -9.73 11.11 -5.41
CA GLN A 91 -9.04 11.15 -4.11
C GLN A 91 -8.14 12.38 -3.90
N SER A 92 -7.46 12.84 -4.96
CA SER A 92 -6.60 14.04 -4.85
C SER A 92 -7.41 15.30 -4.54
N LEU A 93 -8.55 15.49 -5.21
CA LEU A 93 -9.46 16.61 -4.95
C LEU A 93 -10.12 16.47 -3.57
N ALA A 94 -10.46 15.24 -3.16
CA ALA A 94 -11.01 14.99 -1.84
C ALA A 94 -10.04 15.44 -0.74
N ILE A 95 -8.78 15.00 -0.81
CA ILE A 95 -7.73 15.37 0.15
C ILE A 95 -7.56 16.90 0.20
N GLU A 96 -7.38 17.56 -0.95
CA GLU A 96 -7.21 19.02 -1.00
C GLU A 96 -8.41 19.75 -0.38
N THR A 97 -9.62 19.29 -0.68
CA THR A 97 -10.85 19.92 -0.17
C THR A 97 -11.05 19.68 1.33
N TYR A 98 -10.68 18.51 1.86
CA TYR A 98 -10.67 18.26 3.30
C TYR A 98 -9.62 19.14 4.01
N GLU A 99 -8.43 19.32 3.43
CA GLU A 99 -7.40 20.20 3.98
C GLU A 99 -7.90 21.65 4.06
N GLN A 100 -8.59 22.14 3.01
CA GLN A 100 -9.26 23.45 3.04
C GLN A 100 -10.33 23.53 4.14
N SER A 101 -11.10 22.46 4.36
CA SER A 101 -12.09 22.40 5.45
C SER A 101 -11.43 22.55 6.83
N LEU A 102 -10.31 21.85 7.07
CA LEU A 102 -9.56 21.92 8.33
C LEU A 102 -8.84 23.26 8.55
N VAL A 103 -8.57 24.03 7.49
CA VAL A 103 -8.09 25.41 7.63
C VAL A 103 -9.18 26.31 8.23
N LEU A 104 -10.46 26.04 7.94
CA LEU A 104 -11.59 26.81 8.49
C LEU A 104 -12.01 26.31 9.88
N ASP A 105 -11.98 25.00 10.11
CA ASP A 105 -12.27 24.39 11.41
C ASP A 105 -11.34 23.21 11.68
N GLU A 106 -10.26 23.49 12.40
CA GLU A 106 -9.21 22.50 12.67
C GLU A 106 -9.64 21.42 13.68
N HIS A 107 -10.79 21.58 14.37
CA HIS A 107 -11.29 20.66 15.39
C HIS A 107 -12.49 19.81 14.91
N ASN A 108 -12.85 19.91 13.63
CA ASN A 108 -13.93 19.12 13.05
C ASN A 108 -13.54 17.64 12.99
N VAL A 109 -14.06 16.83 13.93
CA VAL A 109 -13.71 15.41 14.05
C VAL A 109 -14.07 14.60 12.80
N ASN A 110 -15.21 14.90 12.16
CA ASN A 110 -15.63 14.21 10.93
C ASN A 110 -14.62 14.48 9.80
N THR A 111 -14.16 15.71 9.66
CA THR A 111 -13.16 16.08 8.63
C THR A 111 -11.80 15.46 8.95
N LEU A 112 -11.37 15.48 10.22
CA LEU A 112 -10.13 14.82 10.65
C LEU A 112 -10.17 13.32 10.31
N PHE A 113 -11.28 12.65 10.64
CA PHE A 113 -11.50 11.23 10.39
C PHE A 113 -11.52 10.92 8.88
N ASN A 114 -12.35 11.63 8.10
CA ASN A 114 -12.50 11.38 6.67
C ASN A 114 -11.20 11.66 5.89
N LEU A 115 -10.48 12.73 6.24
CA LEU A 115 -9.16 13.00 5.66
C LEU A 115 -8.15 11.92 6.05
N ALA A 116 -8.16 11.44 7.29
CA ALA A 116 -7.29 10.35 7.70
C ALA A 116 -7.58 9.06 6.91
N VAL A 117 -8.85 8.73 6.67
CA VAL A 117 -9.25 7.59 5.84
C VAL A 117 -8.78 7.76 4.38
N ALA A 118 -8.90 8.98 3.83
CA ALA A 118 -8.36 9.29 2.50
C ALA A 118 -6.82 9.18 2.46
N TYR A 119 -6.14 9.52 3.56
CA TYR A 119 -4.71 9.30 3.69
C TYR A 119 -4.33 7.83 3.82
N GLN A 120 -5.09 7.02 4.55
CA GLN A 120 -4.90 5.57 4.59
C GLN A 120 -5.09 4.93 3.21
N SER A 121 -6.14 5.32 2.47
CA SER A 121 -6.41 4.79 1.13
C SER A 121 -5.35 5.17 0.10
N THR A 122 -4.60 6.25 0.34
CA THR A 122 -3.48 6.69 -0.49
C THR A 122 -2.11 6.29 0.08
N GLY A 123 -2.08 5.46 1.14
CA GLY A 123 -0.86 4.94 1.75
C GLY A 123 -0.08 5.94 2.64
N ARG A 124 -0.62 7.14 2.87
CA ARG A 124 -0.02 8.21 3.68
C ARG A 124 -0.33 8.03 5.17
N ASN A 125 0.08 6.89 5.73
CA ASN A 125 -0.29 6.48 7.09
C ASN A 125 0.17 7.46 8.19
N GLU A 126 1.35 8.06 8.05
CA GLU A 126 1.88 9.03 9.03
C GLU A 126 0.94 10.23 9.21
N ARG A 127 0.45 10.80 8.10
CA ARG A 127 -0.55 11.88 8.13
C ARG A 127 -1.89 11.42 8.70
N ALA A 128 -2.30 10.18 8.39
CA ALA A 128 -3.51 9.61 8.97
C ALA A 128 -3.38 9.46 10.49
N THR A 129 -2.24 8.99 10.99
CA THR A 129 -1.95 8.84 12.42
C THR A 129 -1.99 10.19 13.14
N GLU A 130 -1.41 11.25 12.56
CA GLU A 130 -1.48 12.61 13.12
C GLU A 130 -2.94 13.07 13.31
N LEU A 131 -3.75 12.95 12.26
CA LEU A 131 -5.15 13.38 12.28
C LEU A 131 -6.02 12.54 13.21
N LEU A 132 -5.84 11.22 13.21
CA LEU A 132 -6.58 10.31 14.09
C LEU A 132 -6.17 10.48 15.56
N SER A 133 -4.90 10.77 15.83
CA SER A 133 -4.44 11.14 17.18
C SER A 133 -5.10 12.43 17.66
N LYS A 134 -5.26 13.44 16.79
CA LYS A 134 -6.02 14.66 17.11
C LYS A 134 -7.50 14.33 17.36
N ALA A 135 -8.11 13.52 16.49
CA ALA A 135 -9.52 13.13 16.60
C ALA A 135 -9.82 12.36 17.89
N THR A 136 -9.00 11.38 18.28
CA THR A 136 -9.14 10.65 19.56
C THR A 136 -8.96 11.55 20.79
N GLY A 137 -8.20 12.66 20.68
CA GLY A 137 -8.09 13.66 21.74
C GLY A 137 -9.37 14.47 21.95
N ILE A 138 -10.16 14.67 20.89
CA ILE A 138 -11.44 15.39 20.92
C ILE A 138 -12.60 14.45 21.30
N GLU A 139 -12.64 13.26 20.68
CA GLU A 139 -13.67 12.24 20.91
C GLU A 139 -13.05 10.92 21.43
N PRO A 140 -12.63 10.87 22.72
CA PRO A 140 -11.92 9.71 23.27
C PRO A 140 -12.79 8.47 23.48
N ARG A 141 -14.09 8.57 23.22
CA ARG A 141 -15.10 7.49 23.38
C ARG A 141 -15.65 6.97 22.05
N ASP A 142 -15.06 7.36 20.93
CA ASP A 142 -15.41 6.80 19.62
C ASP A 142 -14.54 5.57 19.31
N ALA A 143 -15.14 4.39 19.25
CA ALA A 143 -14.42 3.14 19.01
C ALA A 143 -13.85 3.03 17.58
N GLU A 144 -14.51 3.67 16.60
CA GLU A 144 -14.12 3.61 15.19
C GLU A 144 -12.84 4.43 14.97
N ILE A 145 -12.75 5.64 15.54
CA ILE A 145 -11.54 6.47 15.44
C ILE A 145 -10.32 5.74 16.05
N TRP A 146 -10.48 5.10 17.21
CA TRP A 146 -9.43 4.28 17.82
C TRP A 146 -9.05 3.07 16.95
N CYS A 147 -10.03 2.43 16.30
CA CYS A 147 -9.80 1.32 15.39
C CYS A 147 -8.97 1.77 14.17
N LYS A 148 -9.37 2.87 13.50
CA LYS A 148 -8.64 3.42 12.36
C LYS A 148 -7.23 3.89 12.75
N LEU A 149 -7.05 4.46 13.95
CA LEU A 149 -5.72 4.81 14.47
C LEU A 149 -4.83 3.57 14.58
N GLY A 150 -5.38 2.46 15.13
CA GLY A 150 -4.68 1.18 15.19
C GLY A 150 -4.28 0.65 13.82
N VAL A 151 -5.13 0.83 12.79
CA VAL A 151 -4.81 0.46 11.39
C VAL A 151 -3.62 1.26 10.86
N SER A 152 -3.61 2.60 10.99
CA SER A 152 -2.48 3.42 10.53
C SER A 152 -1.17 3.05 11.25
N LEU A 153 -1.21 2.89 12.57
CA LEU A 153 -0.06 2.50 13.39
C LEU A 153 0.47 1.10 13.03
N THR A 154 -0.41 0.20 12.59
CA THR A 154 -0.02 -1.12 12.09
C THR A 154 0.80 -1.01 10.81
N HIS A 155 0.40 -0.13 9.89
CA HIS A 155 1.16 0.14 8.66
C HIS A 155 2.49 0.85 8.94
N GLU A 156 2.56 1.71 9.95
CA GLU A 156 3.80 2.34 10.42
C GLU A 156 4.70 1.41 11.25
N GLN A 157 4.24 0.19 11.54
CA GLN A 157 4.95 -0.83 12.31
C GLN A 157 5.17 -0.45 13.78
N CYS A 158 4.35 0.46 14.32
CA CYS A 158 4.33 0.86 15.72
C CYS A 158 3.51 -0.15 16.56
N ILE A 159 4.03 -1.37 16.71
CA ILE A 159 3.33 -2.54 17.27
C ILE A 159 2.60 -2.23 18.59
N GLU A 160 3.30 -1.70 19.59
CA GLU A 160 2.71 -1.46 20.91
C GLU A 160 1.62 -0.38 20.87
N GLN A 161 1.83 0.68 20.08
CA GLN A 161 0.86 1.76 19.94
C GLN A 161 -0.38 1.26 19.18
N ALA A 162 -0.20 0.47 18.12
CA ALA A 162 -1.28 -0.17 17.39
C ALA A 162 -2.13 -1.08 18.29
N LEU A 163 -1.48 -1.95 19.08
CA LEU A 163 -2.18 -2.81 20.04
C LEU A 163 -2.93 -1.99 21.09
N SER A 164 -2.34 -0.89 21.58
CA SER A 164 -3.01 0.00 22.53
C SER A 164 -4.26 0.64 21.93
N ALA A 165 -4.18 1.15 20.71
CA ALA A 165 -5.32 1.77 20.02
C ALA A 165 -6.47 0.76 19.78
N PHE A 166 -6.15 -0.45 19.29
CA PHE A 166 -7.18 -1.49 19.13
C PHE A 166 -7.78 -1.96 20.46
N ARG A 167 -6.98 -2.09 21.52
CA ARG A 167 -7.49 -2.41 22.86
C ARG A 167 -8.44 -1.32 23.35
N ARG A 168 -8.12 -0.05 23.08
CA ARG A 168 -8.99 1.07 23.45
C ARG A 168 -10.33 1.03 22.69
N SER A 169 -10.30 0.71 21.40
CA SER A 169 -11.52 0.45 20.61
C SER A 169 -12.36 -0.68 21.25
N LEU A 170 -11.73 -1.78 21.67
CA LEU A 170 -12.41 -2.91 22.31
C LEU A 170 -12.89 -2.64 23.75
N GLU A 171 -12.27 -1.70 24.48
CA GLU A 171 -12.77 -1.25 25.78
C GLU A 171 -14.08 -0.47 25.64
N ILE A 172 -14.24 0.27 24.55
CA ILE A 172 -15.45 1.04 24.22
C ILE A 172 -16.51 0.11 23.61
N GLU A 173 -16.11 -0.71 22.64
CA GLU A 173 -16.94 -1.67 21.94
C GLU A 173 -16.31 -3.07 21.95
N SER A 174 -16.68 -3.88 22.95
CA SER A 174 -16.10 -5.22 23.16
C SER A 174 -16.29 -6.21 22.01
N LYS A 175 -17.14 -5.88 21.04
CA LYS A 175 -17.52 -6.71 19.88
C LYS A 175 -17.11 -6.06 18.54
N ASN A 176 -16.12 -5.17 18.54
CA ASN A 176 -15.60 -4.60 17.31
C ASN A 176 -14.75 -5.64 16.54
N ALA A 177 -15.33 -6.26 15.50
CA ALA A 177 -14.66 -7.29 14.70
C ALA A 177 -13.46 -6.76 13.92
N GLU A 178 -13.50 -5.50 13.47
CA GLU A 178 -12.39 -4.84 12.77
C GLU A 178 -11.18 -4.68 13.70
N ALA A 179 -11.39 -4.23 14.93
CA ALA A 179 -10.32 -4.10 15.93
C ALA A 179 -9.72 -5.46 16.32
N LEU A 180 -10.54 -6.51 16.47
CA LEU A 180 -10.06 -7.88 16.70
C LEU A 180 -9.19 -8.38 15.54
N ASN A 181 -9.65 -8.18 14.30
CA ASN A 181 -8.87 -8.51 13.11
C ASN A 181 -7.57 -7.69 13.03
N GLY A 182 -7.62 -6.40 13.37
CA GLY A 182 -6.45 -5.52 13.44
C GLY A 182 -5.38 -6.03 14.39
N ILE A 183 -5.76 -6.44 15.60
CA ILE A 183 -4.86 -7.09 16.56
C ILE A 183 -4.26 -8.37 15.96
N GLY A 184 -5.09 -9.18 15.29
CA GLY A 184 -4.65 -10.37 14.58
C GLY A 184 -3.55 -10.06 13.55
N ILE A 185 -3.72 -9.02 12.74
CA ILE A 185 -2.73 -8.55 11.75
C ILE A 185 -1.44 -8.09 12.45
N VAL A 186 -1.53 -7.36 13.56
CA VAL A 186 -0.34 -6.90 14.31
C VAL A 186 0.49 -8.10 14.78
N TYR A 187 -0.13 -9.13 15.36
CA TYR A 187 0.58 -10.35 15.76
C TYR A 187 1.14 -11.13 14.57
N MET A 188 0.40 -11.21 13.45
CA MET A 188 0.92 -11.79 12.21
C MET A 188 2.16 -11.06 11.69
N ASN A 189 2.17 -9.73 11.79
CA ASN A 189 3.30 -8.89 11.39
C ASN A 189 4.50 -9.06 12.34
N ALA A 190 4.25 -9.19 13.64
CA ALA A 190 5.27 -9.58 14.63
C ALA A 190 5.75 -11.04 14.48
N GLY A 191 4.99 -11.84 13.72
CA GLY A 191 5.22 -13.24 13.42
C GLY A 191 4.79 -14.23 14.51
N ASP A 192 3.96 -13.78 15.46
CA ASP A 192 3.19 -14.66 16.34
C ASP A 192 1.88 -15.07 15.64
N ILE A 193 2.02 -16.07 14.76
CA ILE A 193 0.93 -16.59 13.93
C ILE A 193 -0.16 -17.23 14.78
N ALA A 194 0.21 -17.87 15.90
CA ALA A 194 -0.72 -18.56 16.77
C ALA A 194 -1.66 -17.56 17.47
N THR A 195 -1.10 -16.48 18.03
CA THR A 195 -1.91 -15.42 18.65
C THR A 195 -2.73 -14.68 17.58
N GLY A 196 -2.13 -14.37 16.43
CA GLY A 196 -2.84 -13.74 15.30
C GLY A 196 -4.09 -14.52 14.89
N ARG A 197 -3.94 -15.84 14.69
CA ARG A 197 -5.05 -16.76 14.39
C ARG A 197 -6.19 -16.67 15.40
N ARG A 198 -5.87 -16.74 16.70
CA ARG A 198 -6.89 -16.70 17.77
C ARG A 198 -7.70 -15.41 17.73
N TYR A 199 -7.10 -14.29 17.31
CA TYR A 199 -7.82 -13.02 17.17
C TYR A 199 -8.69 -12.97 15.91
N PHE A 200 -8.26 -13.57 14.79
CA PHE A 200 -9.14 -13.74 13.62
C PHE A 200 -10.35 -14.64 13.96
N GLU A 201 -10.13 -15.74 14.69
CA GLU A 201 -11.21 -16.61 15.17
C GLU A 201 -12.18 -15.85 16.09
N LYS A 202 -11.67 -14.98 16.98
CA LYS A 202 -12.53 -14.09 17.81
C LYS A 202 -13.33 -13.10 16.97
N ALA A 203 -12.71 -12.50 15.95
CA ALA A 203 -13.43 -11.62 15.03
C ALA A 203 -14.59 -12.38 14.35
N LEU A 204 -14.34 -13.59 13.86
CA LEU A 204 -15.37 -14.44 13.24
C LEU A 204 -16.41 -14.98 14.22
N SER A 205 -16.08 -15.12 15.50
CA SER A 205 -17.07 -15.44 16.54
C SER A 205 -18.05 -14.29 16.80
N THR A 206 -17.66 -13.07 16.46
CA THR A 206 -18.45 -11.84 16.64
C THR A 206 -19.23 -11.51 15.37
N ASP A 207 -18.58 -11.60 14.21
CA ASP A 207 -19.17 -11.46 12.89
C ASP A 207 -18.69 -12.62 11.99
N PRO A 208 -19.49 -13.70 11.85
CA PRO A 208 -19.12 -14.87 11.05
C PRO A 208 -18.94 -14.59 9.55
N GLY A 209 -19.50 -13.47 9.06
CA GLY A 209 -19.44 -13.07 7.67
C GLY A 209 -18.30 -12.12 7.34
N PHE A 210 -17.45 -11.77 8.32
CA PHE A 210 -16.47 -10.70 8.19
C PHE A 210 -15.34 -11.07 7.19
N PRO A 211 -15.35 -10.54 5.94
CA PRO A 211 -14.53 -11.08 4.86
C PRO A 211 -13.01 -10.93 5.09
N TRP A 212 -12.61 -9.83 5.74
CA TRP A 212 -11.21 -9.57 6.08
C TRP A 212 -10.64 -10.61 7.05
N ALA A 213 -11.40 -10.96 8.10
CA ALA A 213 -10.95 -11.95 9.07
C ALA A 213 -10.86 -13.35 8.46
N ILE A 214 -11.77 -13.71 7.55
CA ILE A 214 -11.70 -14.97 6.79
C ILE A 214 -10.44 -15.01 5.93
N ALA A 215 -10.22 -13.97 5.12
CA ALA A 215 -9.06 -13.89 4.24
C ALA A 215 -7.73 -13.95 5.02
N ASN A 216 -7.66 -13.31 6.18
CA ASN A 216 -6.49 -13.37 7.05
C ASN A 216 -6.33 -14.73 7.73
N LEU A 217 -7.42 -15.33 8.24
CA LEU A 217 -7.40 -16.64 8.89
C LEU A 217 -6.90 -17.74 7.93
N VAL A 218 -7.39 -17.73 6.70
CA VAL A 218 -7.01 -18.67 5.63
C VAL A 218 -5.51 -18.63 5.34
N ARG A 219 -4.84 -17.49 5.52
CA ARG A 219 -3.38 -17.35 5.36
C ARG A 219 -2.56 -17.94 6.50
N THR A 220 -3.19 -18.28 7.64
CA THR A 220 -2.46 -18.76 8.83
C THR A 220 -2.14 -20.26 8.81
N ARG A 221 -2.75 -21.04 7.90
CA ARG A 221 -2.60 -22.50 7.80
C ARG A 221 -2.55 -22.95 6.34
N ARG A 222 -2.14 -24.20 6.10
CA ARG A 222 -2.34 -24.87 4.80
C ARG A 222 -3.64 -25.69 4.84
N PHE A 223 -4.36 -25.73 3.74
CA PHE A 223 -5.57 -26.54 3.55
C PHE A 223 -5.26 -27.88 2.90
N SER A 224 -6.15 -28.84 3.10
CA SER A 224 -6.10 -30.18 2.52
C SER A 224 -7.49 -30.58 2.01
N VAL A 225 -7.58 -31.66 1.25
CA VAL A 225 -8.87 -32.21 0.75
C VAL A 225 -9.85 -32.52 1.90
N LYS A 226 -9.37 -32.71 3.13
CA LYS A 226 -10.22 -32.95 4.31
C LYS A 226 -10.98 -31.70 4.76
N ASP A 227 -10.51 -30.51 4.39
CA ASP A 227 -11.09 -29.21 4.76
C ASP A 227 -12.20 -28.75 3.80
N LYS A 228 -12.66 -29.62 2.88
CA LYS A 228 -13.63 -29.26 1.82
C LYS A 228 -14.91 -28.58 2.34
N GLU A 229 -15.40 -28.94 3.52
CA GLU A 229 -16.61 -28.33 4.09
C GLU A 229 -16.37 -26.86 4.49
N GLU A 230 -15.17 -26.54 4.97
CA GLU A 230 -14.78 -25.15 5.26
C GLU A 230 -14.64 -24.34 3.96
N ILE A 231 -14.08 -24.94 2.91
CA ILE A 231 -13.98 -24.32 1.58
C ILE A 231 -15.38 -24.00 1.04
N HIS A 232 -16.29 -24.96 1.04
CA HIS A 232 -17.68 -24.74 0.60
C HIS A 232 -18.41 -23.71 1.48
N SER A 233 -18.13 -23.68 2.78
CA SER A 233 -18.71 -22.68 3.68
C SER A 233 -18.27 -21.26 3.31
N VAL A 234 -16.97 -21.05 3.01
CA VAL A 234 -16.46 -19.74 2.55
C VAL A 234 -17.03 -19.38 1.18
N GLU A 235 -17.17 -20.36 0.28
CA GLU A 235 -17.76 -20.15 -1.05
C GLU A 235 -19.23 -19.71 -0.98
N ALA A 236 -20.02 -20.31 -0.07
CA ALA A 236 -21.40 -19.92 0.16
C ALA A 236 -21.55 -18.47 0.66
N GLN A 237 -20.55 -17.93 1.37
CA GLN A 237 -20.60 -16.53 1.84
C GLN A 237 -20.55 -15.52 0.70
N LEU A 238 -19.99 -15.87 -0.46
CA LEU A 238 -19.94 -14.97 -1.63
C LEU A 238 -21.32 -14.43 -2.02
N ALA A 239 -22.38 -15.22 -1.86
CA ALA A 239 -23.75 -14.82 -2.18
C ALA A 239 -24.28 -13.71 -1.26
N HIS A 240 -23.76 -13.62 -0.04
CA HIS A 240 -24.23 -12.74 1.03
C HIS A 240 -23.28 -11.57 1.32
N THR A 241 -22.04 -11.63 0.84
CA THR A 241 -21.06 -10.55 0.96
C THR A 241 -21.33 -9.44 -0.07
N ALA A 242 -21.14 -8.19 0.35
CA ALA A 242 -21.22 -7.02 -0.50
C ALA A 242 -20.22 -7.11 -1.67
N ALA A 243 -20.57 -6.54 -2.84
CA ALA A 243 -19.83 -6.77 -4.08
C ALA A 243 -18.36 -6.31 -4.01
N ASP A 244 -18.10 -5.20 -3.32
CA ASP A 244 -16.79 -4.61 -3.06
C ASP A 244 -15.95 -5.40 -2.05
N GLU A 245 -16.59 -6.14 -1.14
CA GLU A 245 -15.92 -6.97 -0.15
C GLU A 245 -15.66 -8.41 -0.62
N ARG A 246 -16.37 -8.89 -1.66
CA ARG A 246 -16.17 -10.23 -2.24
C ARG A 246 -14.74 -10.49 -2.68
N VAL A 247 -13.98 -9.43 -3.00
CA VAL A 247 -12.55 -9.53 -3.32
C VAL A 247 -11.79 -10.32 -2.26
N TYR A 248 -12.05 -10.10 -0.97
CA TYR A 248 -11.33 -10.77 0.12
C TYR A 248 -11.61 -12.28 0.13
N LEU A 249 -12.88 -12.67 -0.09
CA LEU A 249 -13.28 -14.08 -0.16
C LEU A 249 -12.73 -14.77 -1.41
N HIS A 250 -12.70 -14.10 -2.57
CA HIS A 250 -12.10 -14.66 -3.77
C HIS A 250 -10.60 -14.95 -3.60
N PHE A 251 -9.84 -14.05 -2.97
CA PHE A 251 -8.43 -14.34 -2.66
C PHE A 251 -8.26 -15.45 -1.62
N ALA A 252 -9.16 -15.54 -0.64
CA ALA A 252 -9.18 -16.63 0.34
C ALA A 252 -9.41 -17.99 -0.35
N LEU A 253 -10.46 -18.09 -1.18
CA LEU A 253 -10.80 -19.30 -1.93
C LEU A 253 -9.72 -19.67 -2.94
N GLY A 254 -9.14 -18.70 -3.65
CA GLY A 254 -8.01 -18.93 -4.55
C GLY A 254 -6.86 -19.63 -3.82
N LYS A 255 -6.54 -19.18 -2.61
CA LYS A 255 -5.49 -19.78 -1.78
C LYS A 255 -5.88 -21.15 -1.21
N MET A 256 -7.14 -21.34 -0.81
CA MET A 256 -7.63 -22.64 -0.32
C MET A 256 -7.61 -23.71 -1.41
N TYR A 257 -8.05 -23.37 -2.62
CA TYR A 257 -8.04 -24.28 -3.78
C TYR A 257 -6.60 -24.55 -4.28
N ASP A 258 -5.72 -23.55 -4.24
CA ASP A 258 -4.28 -23.72 -4.54
C ASP A 258 -3.61 -24.70 -3.58
N ASP A 259 -3.91 -24.63 -2.28
CA ASP A 259 -3.34 -25.51 -1.26
C ASP A 259 -3.69 -26.99 -1.46
N ILE A 260 -4.85 -27.27 -2.07
CA ILE A 260 -5.37 -28.62 -2.37
C ILE A 260 -5.14 -29.04 -3.83
N ASP A 261 -4.23 -28.34 -4.53
CA ASP A 261 -3.80 -28.61 -5.89
C ASP A 261 -4.92 -28.52 -6.96
N GLN A 262 -6.00 -27.78 -6.67
CA GLN A 262 -7.10 -27.48 -7.61
C GLN A 262 -6.82 -26.18 -8.37
N TYR A 263 -5.81 -26.21 -9.25
CA TYR A 263 -5.23 -25.00 -9.85
C TYR A 263 -6.19 -24.23 -10.77
N ASP A 264 -7.05 -24.89 -11.54
CA ASP A 264 -8.04 -24.22 -12.41
C ASP A 264 -9.04 -23.40 -11.57
N THR A 265 -9.60 -24.01 -10.52
CA THR A 265 -10.54 -23.35 -9.60
C THR A 265 -9.86 -22.24 -8.81
N ALA A 266 -8.63 -22.48 -8.36
CA ALA A 266 -7.82 -21.45 -7.69
C ALA A 266 -7.63 -20.22 -8.59
N TYR A 267 -7.21 -20.43 -9.84
CA TYR A 267 -7.04 -19.36 -10.82
C TYR A 267 -8.35 -18.62 -11.11
N HIS A 268 -9.46 -19.35 -11.25
CA HIS A 268 -10.79 -18.75 -11.40
C HIS A 268 -11.10 -17.75 -10.28
N HIS A 269 -10.95 -18.14 -9.02
CA HIS A 269 -11.21 -17.21 -7.91
C HIS A 269 -10.22 -16.04 -7.89
N TYR A 270 -8.91 -16.27 -8.10
CA TYR A 270 -7.94 -15.18 -8.18
C TYR A 270 -8.28 -14.18 -9.29
N SER A 271 -8.63 -14.67 -10.49
CA SER A 271 -9.00 -13.81 -11.63
C SER A 271 -10.23 -12.94 -11.34
N ILE A 272 -11.24 -13.47 -10.66
CA ILE A 272 -12.42 -12.68 -10.26
C ILE A 272 -12.02 -11.62 -9.22
N GLY A 273 -11.26 -12.01 -8.20
CA GLY A 273 -10.77 -11.07 -7.18
C GLY A 273 -9.94 -9.94 -7.79
N ASN A 274 -9.09 -10.27 -8.76
CA ASN A 274 -8.28 -9.31 -9.51
C ASN A 274 -9.14 -8.36 -10.35
N ALA A 275 -10.19 -8.86 -11.03
CA ALA A 275 -11.12 -8.03 -11.79
C ALA A 275 -11.89 -7.01 -10.91
N PHE A 276 -12.18 -7.35 -9.65
CA PHE A 276 -12.75 -6.37 -8.70
C PHE A 276 -11.74 -5.25 -8.38
N ARG A 277 -10.46 -5.58 -8.21
CA ARG A 277 -9.42 -4.58 -7.92
C ARG A 277 -9.09 -3.71 -9.12
N GLU A 278 -9.05 -4.27 -10.32
CA GLU A 278 -8.80 -3.51 -11.56
C GLU A 278 -9.85 -2.40 -11.77
N LYS A 279 -11.13 -2.69 -11.49
CA LYS A 279 -12.22 -1.69 -11.58
C LYS A 279 -12.05 -0.51 -10.63
N THR A 280 -11.45 -0.74 -9.47
CA THR A 280 -11.29 0.29 -8.44
C THR A 280 -9.94 0.99 -8.52
N HIS A 281 -8.92 0.34 -9.11
CA HIS A 281 -7.56 0.83 -9.19
C HIS A 281 -6.96 0.43 -10.54
N SER A 282 -7.10 1.30 -11.55
CA SER A 282 -6.58 1.03 -12.88
C SER A 282 -5.09 1.36 -12.98
N TYR A 283 -4.31 0.39 -13.47
CA TYR A 283 -2.93 0.60 -13.86
C TYR A 283 -2.88 1.18 -15.28
N ASN A 284 -2.02 2.17 -15.52
CA ASN A 284 -1.83 2.77 -16.84
C ASN A 284 -0.41 2.45 -17.38
N PRO A 285 -0.28 1.49 -18.31
CA PRO A 285 0.99 1.13 -18.92
C PRO A 285 1.71 2.30 -19.60
N ALA A 286 0.97 3.20 -20.26
CA ALA A 286 1.55 4.32 -20.99
C ALA A 286 2.17 5.35 -20.03
N LEU A 287 1.49 5.69 -18.94
CA LEU A 287 2.04 6.57 -17.90
C LEU A 287 3.28 5.95 -17.25
N ARG A 288 3.28 4.62 -17.02
CA ARG A 288 4.47 3.93 -16.51
C ARG A 288 5.64 4.05 -17.47
N SER A 289 5.45 3.66 -18.73
CA SER A 289 6.53 3.69 -19.73
C SER A 289 7.08 5.11 -19.91
N HIS A 290 6.20 6.13 -19.92
CA HIS A 290 6.61 7.53 -19.97
C HIS A 290 7.47 7.94 -18.76
N PHE A 291 7.05 7.60 -17.53
CA PHE A 291 7.83 7.89 -16.33
C PHE A 291 9.22 7.23 -16.35
N ILE A 292 9.31 6.00 -16.90
CA ILE A 292 10.58 5.28 -17.03
C ILE A 292 11.46 5.91 -18.11
N ASP A 293 10.88 6.38 -19.21
CA ASP A 293 11.61 7.15 -20.22
C ASP A 293 12.19 8.44 -19.64
N GLU A 294 11.42 9.16 -18.82
CA GLU A 294 11.89 10.37 -18.13
C GLU A 294 13.02 10.07 -17.16
N LEU A 295 12.95 8.95 -16.40
CA LEU A 295 14.03 8.51 -15.51
C LEU A 295 15.32 8.23 -16.28
N ILE A 296 15.23 7.48 -17.38
CA ILE A 296 16.37 7.12 -18.22
C ILE A 296 16.97 8.37 -18.88
N ALA A 297 16.14 9.30 -19.35
CA ALA A 297 16.58 10.54 -19.98
C ALA A 297 17.21 11.53 -18.99
N THR A 298 16.72 11.57 -17.75
CA THR A 298 17.22 12.47 -16.69
C THR A 298 18.58 12.00 -16.17
N PHE A 299 18.68 10.74 -15.78
CA PHE A 299 19.89 10.20 -15.17
C PHE A 299 20.74 9.51 -16.23
N THR A 300 21.67 10.23 -16.81
CA THR A 300 22.60 9.72 -17.83
C THR A 300 24.03 9.68 -17.30
N SER A 301 24.99 9.21 -18.10
CA SER A 301 26.42 9.23 -17.71
C SER A 301 26.98 10.63 -17.52
N SER A 302 26.32 11.68 -18.02
CA SER A 302 26.69 13.07 -17.78
C SER A 302 26.07 13.66 -16.51
N PHE A 303 25.17 12.94 -15.83
CA PHE A 303 24.65 13.37 -14.53
C PHE A 303 25.77 13.23 -13.48
N ALA A 304 26.46 14.33 -13.18
CA ALA A 304 27.68 14.34 -12.38
C ALA A 304 27.54 15.09 -11.03
N HIS A 305 26.30 15.29 -10.56
CA HIS A 305 26.05 15.97 -9.28
C HIS A 305 26.04 14.95 -8.15
N TYR A 306 27.01 15.07 -7.23
CA TYR A 306 27.12 14.21 -6.06
C TYR A 306 27.14 15.04 -4.77
N SER A 307 26.47 14.52 -3.75
CA SER A 307 26.61 14.97 -2.38
C SER A 307 28.04 14.72 -1.88
N ARG A 308 28.46 15.51 -0.90
CA ARG A 308 29.68 15.31 -0.10
C ARG A 308 29.50 14.25 1.00
N CYS A 309 28.37 13.57 1.03
CA CYS A 309 28.06 12.55 2.03
C CYS A 309 28.98 11.33 1.91
N GLU A 310 29.74 11.07 2.96
CA GLU A 310 30.67 9.93 3.05
C GLU A 310 30.08 8.71 3.77
N SER A 311 28.80 8.79 4.17
CA SER A 311 28.13 7.75 4.94
C SER A 311 28.01 6.44 4.16
N THR A 312 28.39 5.33 4.79
CA THR A 312 28.15 3.96 4.32
C THR A 312 26.96 3.31 5.05
N LEU A 313 26.27 4.07 5.91
CA LEU A 313 25.22 3.58 6.80
C LEU A 313 24.04 2.93 6.04
N PRO A 314 23.53 3.52 4.93
CA PRO A 314 22.38 2.98 4.23
C PRO A 314 22.76 1.80 3.33
N VAL A 315 22.04 0.69 3.50
CA VAL A 315 22.01 -0.44 2.58
C VAL A 315 20.61 -0.55 1.99
N PHE A 316 20.51 -0.43 0.67
CA PHE A 316 19.25 -0.49 -0.06
C PHE A 316 19.02 -1.90 -0.60
N VAL A 317 17.87 -2.50 -0.29
CA VAL A 317 17.42 -3.77 -0.84
C VAL A 317 16.28 -3.50 -1.81
N VAL A 318 16.55 -3.65 -3.11
CA VAL A 318 15.65 -3.28 -4.20
C VAL A 318 15.30 -4.48 -5.08
N GLY A 319 14.24 -4.37 -5.87
CA GLY A 319 13.83 -5.40 -6.84
C GLY A 319 12.31 -5.47 -6.97
N MET A 320 11.81 -6.54 -7.58
CA MET A 320 10.37 -6.77 -7.62
C MET A 320 9.83 -7.30 -6.28
N PRO A 321 8.60 -6.93 -5.86
CA PRO A 321 7.91 -7.66 -4.80
C PRO A 321 7.87 -9.16 -5.11
N ARG A 322 8.03 -9.98 -4.05
CA ARG A 322 8.06 -11.46 -4.14
C ARG A 322 9.33 -12.06 -4.79
N SER A 323 10.38 -11.26 -4.97
CA SER A 323 11.71 -11.70 -5.44
C SER A 323 12.60 -12.34 -4.36
N GLY A 324 12.13 -12.47 -3.11
CA GLY A 324 12.91 -13.04 -2.00
C GLY A 324 13.65 -11.99 -1.15
N SER A 325 13.36 -10.70 -1.32
CA SER A 325 13.96 -9.61 -0.55
C SER A 325 13.80 -9.72 0.97
N SER A 326 12.68 -10.25 1.47
CA SER A 326 12.49 -10.46 2.91
C SER A 326 13.52 -11.43 3.50
N LEU A 327 13.91 -12.46 2.75
CA LEU A 327 14.93 -13.42 3.17
C LEU A 327 16.29 -12.72 3.24
N ILE A 328 16.61 -11.88 2.26
CA ILE A 328 17.84 -11.09 2.23
C ILE A 328 17.89 -10.11 3.40
N GLU A 329 16.80 -9.39 3.67
CA GLU A 329 16.69 -8.52 4.85
C GLU A 329 16.93 -9.29 6.15
N GLN A 330 16.33 -10.47 6.34
CA GLN A 330 16.59 -11.32 7.51
C GLN A 330 18.06 -11.73 7.63
N ILE A 331 18.67 -12.15 6.54
CA ILE A 331 20.08 -12.56 6.51
C ILE A 331 20.98 -11.41 7.00
N ILE A 332 20.75 -10.20 6.49
CA ILE A 332 21.55 -9.02 6.85
C ILE A 332 21.26 -8.61 8.29
N THR A 333 19.99 -8.48 8.66
CA THR A 333 19.58 -7.97 9.98
C THR A 333 19.87 -8.95 11.11
N ALA A 334 20.06 -10.24 10.83
CA ALA A 334 20.60 -11.19 11.81
C ALA A 334 22.00 -10.81 12.31
N HIS A 335 22.74 -9.97 11.57
CA HIS A 335 24.02 -9.44 12.02
C HIS A 335 23.84 -8.43 13.19
N PRO A 336 24.62 -8.52 14.29
CA PRO A 336 24.45 -7.63 15.46
C PRO A 336 24.57 -6.13 15.19
N ASN A 337 25.31 -5.75 14.15
CA ASN A 337 25.49 -4.35 13.73
C ASN A 337 24.61 -3.93 12.55
N ALA A 338 23.53 -4.67 12.28
CA ALA A 338 22.57 -4.34 11.24
C ALA A 338 21.15 -4.25 11.78
N LYS A 339 20.36 -3.31 11.28
CA LYS A 339 18.94 -3.18 11.64
C LYS A 339 18.13 -2.80 10.42
N GLY A 340 17.02 -3.50 10.22
CA GLY A 340 16.05 -3.23 9.15
C GLY A 340 15.09 -2.12 9.57
N VAL A 341 14.72 -1.28 8.60
CA VAL A 341 13.65 -0.29 8.74
C VAL A 341 12.42 -0.64 7.90
N GLY A 342 12.40 -1.82 7.28
CA GLY A 342 11.29 -2.30 6.47
C GLY A 342 11.08 -1.46 5.21
N GLU A 343 9.81 -1.16 4.89
CA GLU A 343 9.42 -0.28 3.79
C GLU A 343 9.50 1.18 4.27
N PHE A 344 10.66 1.80 4.06
CA PHE A 344 10.93 3.15 4.57
C PHE A 344 10.50 4.23 3.56
N ASN A 345 9.39 4.91 3.84
CA ASN A 345 8.78 5.93 2.96
C ASN A 345 9.54 7.27 2.87
N CYS A 346 10.80 7.34 3.27
CA CYS A 346 11.56 8.59 3.27
C CYS A 346 11.79 9.15 1.85
N PHE A 347 12.21 8.32 0.90
CA PHE A 347 12.43 8.77 -0.48
C PHE A 347 11.17 9.31 -1.18
N PRO A 348 10.02 8.62 -1.12
CA PRO A 348 8.76 9.18 -1.62
C PRO A 348 8.44 10.58 -1.07
N GLU A 349 8.68 10.84 0.21
CA GLU A 349 8.47 12.18 0.81
C GLU A 349 9.49 13.20 0.31
N LEU A 350 10.78 12.83 0.27
CA LEU A 350 11.85 13.70 -0.23
C LEU A 350 11.63 14.09 -1.70
N ILE A 351 11.22 13.14 -2.53
CA ILE A 351 10.94 13.34 -3.96
C ILE A 351 9.74 14.27 -4.14
N ARG A 352 8.69 14.12 -3.33
CA ARG A 352 7.50 14.99 -3.38
C ARG A 352 7.84 16.44 -3.03
N GLY A 353 8.75 16.65 -2.06
CA GLY A 353 9.20 17.98 -1.67
C GLY A 353 10.17 18.64 -2.66
N LEU A 354 10.69 17.90 -3.64
CA LEU A 354 11.75 18.35 -4.53
C LEU A 354 11.38 19.59 -5.37
N PRO A 355 10.19 19.68 -6.00
CA PRO A 355 9.83 20.85 -6.80
C PRO A 355 9.79 22.14 -5.98
N ALA A 356 9.21 22.09 -4.77
CA ALA A 356 9.19 23.24 -3.85
C ALA A 356 10.61 23.65 -3.43
N LYS A 357 11.47 22.67 -3.15
CA LYS A 357 12.87 22.91 -2.77
C LYS A 357 13.69 23.54 -3.89
N LEU A 358 13.40 23.16 -5.13
CA LEU A 358 14.03 23.68 -6.35
C LEU A 358 13.34 24.94 -6.89
N GLN A 359 12.22 25.36 -6.29
CA GLN A 359 11.39 26.47 -6.76
C GLN A 359 10.95 26.31 -8.23
N THR A 360 10.55 25.08 -8.60
CA THR A 360 10.14 24.73 -9.95
C THR A 360 8.76 24.07 -9.95
N THR A 361 8.07 24.17 -11.09
CA THR A 361 6.83 23.44 -11.35
C THR A 361 7.09 22.06 -11.97
N GLU A 362 8.33 21.78 -12.38
CA GLU A 362 8.72 20.49 -12.91
C GLU A 362 8.72 19.43 -11.80
N LEU A 363 8.12 18.28 -12.09
CA LEU A 363 8.06 17.16 -11.16
C LEU A 363 9.27 16.24 -11.34
N TYR A 364 9.53 15.41 -10.33
CA TYR A 364 10.51 14.34 -10.44
C TYR A 364 10.03 13.31 -11.50
N PRO A 365 10.92 12.81 -12.38
CA PRO A 365 12.38 12.96 -12.32
C PRO A 365 12.92 14.20 -13.04
N ARG A 366 12.13 14.90 -13.87
CA ARG A 366 12.63 15.99 -14.73
C ARG A 366 13.33 17.10 -13.95
N CYS A 367 12.81 17.50 -12.80
CA CYS A 367 13.45 18.54 -11.97
C CYS A 367 14.78 18.11 -11.35
N ALA A 368 15.15 16.82 -11.36
CA ALA A 368 16.41 16.37 -10.79
C ALA A 368 17.64 16.93 -11.52
N VAL A 369 17.50 17.39 -12.78
CA VAL A 369 18.59 18.05 -13.53
C VAL A 369 19.02 19.38 -12.91
N ASP A 370 18.14 20.02 -12.14
CA ASP A 370 18.41 21.29 -11.45
C ASP A 370 19.06 21.10 -10.07
N LEU A 371 19.32 19.84 -9.67
CA LEU A 371 19.92 19.54 -8.38
C LEU A 371 21.37 20.01 -8.33
N LYS A 372 21.63 20.88 -7.35
CA LYS A 372 22.96 21.34 -6.96
C LYS A 372 23.47 20.53 -5.77
N GLN A 373 24.76 20.61 -5.52
CA GLN A 373 25.40 19.91 -4.40
C GLN A 373 24.74 20.23 -3.05
N GLU A 374 24.37 21.49 -2.79
CA GLU A 374 23.66 21.89 -1.56
C GLU A 374 22.30 21.19 -1.40
N HIS A 375 21.58 20.98 -2.51
CA HIS A 375 20.31 20.25 -2.48
C HIS A 375 20.54 18.78 -2.15
N LEU A 376 21.54 18.16 -2.79
CA LEU A 376 21.90 16.75 -2.57
C LEU A 376 22.40 16.50 -1.14
N ASP A 377 23.20 17.40 -0.58
CA ASP A 377 23.69 17.31 0.80
C ASP A 377 22.55 17.38 1.82
N ASP A 378 21.61 18.28 1.62
CA ASP A 378 20.46 18.42 2.52
C ASP A 378 19.48 17.24 2.40
N LEU A 379 19.30 16.67 1.19
CA LEU A 379 18.55 15.42 1.00
C LEU A 379 19.23 14.25 1.73
N ALA A 380 20.56 14.13 1.60
CA ALA A 380 21.34 13.09 2.29
C ALA A 380 21.22 13.23 3.81
N GLN A 381 21.33 14.45 4.34
CA GLN A 381 21.20 14.73 5.77
C GLN A 381 19.79 14.41 6.29
N SER A 382 18.75 14.80 5.54
CA SER A 382 17.36 14.53 5.89
C SER A 382 17.09 13.02 5.98
N TYR A 383 17.54 12.27 4.97
CA TYR A 383 17.41 10.81 4.98
C TYR A 383 18.20 10.16 6.13
N LEU A 384 19.46 10.56 6.35
CA LEU A 384 20.28 10.00 7.44
C LEU A 384 19.68 10.29 8.81
N SER A 385 19.18 11.49 9.05
CA SER A 385 18.52 11.84 10.32
C SER A 385 17.33 10.92 10.59
N ALA A 386 16.45 10.75 9.60
CA ALA A 386 15.30 9.87 9.70
C ALA A 386 15.70 8.39 9.88
N LEU A 387 16.73 7.93 9.16
CA LEU A 387 17.25 6.56 9.28
C LEU A 387 17.85 6.31 10.67
N THR A 388 18.74 7.19 11.15
CA THR A 388 19.44 7.05 12.46
C THR A 388 18.47 6.96 13.63
N THR A 389 17.36 7.70 13.58
CA THR A 389 16.30 7.65 14.60
C THR A 389 15.68 6.26 14.72
N ARG A 390 15.56 5.52 13.60
CA ARG A 390 14.98 4.18 13.55
C ARG A 390 15.99 3.09 13.89
N ILE A 391 17.23 3.23 13.43
CA ILE A 391 18.23 2.16 13.56
C ILE A 391 19.05 2.24 14.86
N GLY A 392 19.13 3.39 15.52
CA GLY A 392 19.95 3.60 16.71
C GLY A 392 21.45 3.56 16.38
N ASN A 393 22.24 2.86 17.20
CA ASN A 393 23.71 2.90 17.15
C ASN A 393 24.35 1.86 16.21
N VAL A 394 23.58 1.18 15.37
CA VAL A 394 24.13 0.17 14.44
C VAL A 394 24.81 0.83 13.25
N THR A 395 25.72 0.10 12.58
CA THR A 395 26.52 0.63 11.47
C THR A 395 25.97 0.26 10.08
N CYS A 396 24.85 -0.45 10.01
CA CYS A 396 24.19 -0.86 8.78
C CYS A 396 22.66 -0.73 8.93
N GLY A 397 22.09 0.31 8.33
CA GLY A 397 20.64 0.49 8.24
C GLY A 397 20.12 -0.11 6.93
N VAL A 398 19.28 -1.14 7.02
CA VAL A 398 18.73 -1.83 5.85
C VAL A 398 17.37 -1.24 5.49
N ASP A 399 17.34 -0.49 4.40
CA ASP A 399 16.12 0.03 3.77
C ASP A 399 15.66 -0.96 2.69
N LYS A 400 14.54 -1.63 2.96
CA LYS A 400 13.93 -2.63 2.08
C LYS A 400 12.65 -2.07 1.47
N MET A 401 12.74 -0.86 0.92
CA MET A 401 11.76 -0.32 -0.01
C MET A 401 12.09 -0.76 -1.44
N LEU A 402 11.36 -1.76 -1.93
CA LEU A 402 11.70 -2.43 -3.19
C LEU A 402 11.67 -1.50 -4.40
N SER A 403 10.70 -0.58 -4.44
CA SER A 403 10.54 0.45 -5.48
C SER A 403 11.68 1.47 -5.53
N ASN A 404 12.61 1.49 -4.55
CA ASN A 404 13.81 2.32 -4.65
C ASN A 404 14.67 2.00 -5.87
N PHE A 405 14.44 0.87 -6.57
CA PHE A 405 15.01 0.62 -7.90
C PHE A 405 14.72 1.76 -8.88
N GLU A 406 13.60 2.49 -8.71
CA GLU A 406 13.20 3.62 -9.56
C GLU A 406 14.09 4.85 -9.33
N HIS A 407 14.76 4.92 -8.19
CA HIS A 407 15.45 6.12 -7.72
C HIS A 407 16.96 5.91 -7.54
N LEU A 408 17.53 4.84 -8.11
CA LEU A 408 18.96 4.52 -7.93
C LEU A 408 19.90 5.63 -8.43
N GLY A 409 19.51 6.37 -9.47
CA GLY A 409 20.24 7.56 -9.93
C GLY A 409 20.36 8.63 -8.83
N LEU A 410 19.23 8.99 -8.20
CA LEU A 410 19.20 9.95 -7.09
C LEU A 410 19.89 9.39 -5.84
N ILE A 411 19.62 8.13 -5.47
CA ILE A 411 20.26 7.44 -4.33
C ILE A 411 21.78 7.48 -4.45
N ARG A 412 22.31 7.14 -5.63
CA ARG A 412 23.76 7.20 -5.88
C ARG A 412 24.31 8.62 -5.82
N SER A 413 23.51 9.60 -6.24
CA SER A 413 23.89 11.02 -6.20
C SER A 413 23.98 11.55 -4.77
N ILE A 414 23.05 11.17 -3.89
CA ILE A 414 23.06 11.61 -2.48
C ILE A 414 23.94 10.73 -1.57
N PHE A 415 24.12 9.45 -1.92
CA PHE A 415 24.96 8.50 -1.20
C PHE A 415 25.94 7.79 -2.14
N PRO A 416 27.07 8.43 -2.51
CA PRO A 416 28.07 7.82 -3.39
C PRO A 416 28.62 6.48 -2.91
N LYS A 417 28.65 6.27 -1.59
CA LYS A 417 29.18 5.08 -0.91
C LYS A 417 28.11 4.09 -0.39
N ALA A 418 26.83 4.37 -0.60
CA ALA A 418 25.77 3.45 -0.19
C ALA A 418 25.89 2.11 -0.92
N ARG A 419 25.46 1.04 -0.24
CA ARG A 419 25.44 -0.30 -0.80
C ARG A 419 24.04 -0.61 -1.30
N ILE A 420 23.96 -1.18 -2.50
CA ILE A 420 22.70 -1.58 -3.12
C ILE A 420 22.74 -3.08 -3.33
N ILE A 421 21.68 -3.77 -2.92
CA ILE A 421 21.44 -5.19 -3.19
C ILE A 421 20.21 -5.28 -4.06
N HIS A 422 20.35 -5.98 -5.18
CA HIS A 422 19.30 -6.17 -6.14
C HIS A 422 18.81 -7.62 -6.11
N CYS A 423 17.54 -7.80 -5.75
CA CYS A 423 16.93 -9.11 -5.61
C CYS A 423 16.36 -9.57 -6.95
N ILE A 424 16.89 -10.67 -7.48
CA ILE A 424 16.48 -11.25 -8.75
C ILE A 424 15.87 -12.63 -8.51
N ARG A 425 14.79 -12.93 -9.19
CA ARG A 425 14.12 -14.24 -9.16
C ARG A 425 13.46 -14.49 -10.51
N ASN A 426 13.21 -15.76 -10.84
CA ASN A 426 12.47 -16.14 -12.04
C ASN A 426 11.22 -15.23 -12.29
N PRO A 427 11.14 -14.54 -13.44
CA PRO A 427 10.07 -13.59 -13.73
C PRO A 427 8.66 -14.20 -13.66
N GLN A 428 8.47 -15.44 -14.12
CA GLN A 428 7.16 -16.09 -14.12
C GLN A 428 6.69 -16.39 -12.68
N ASP A 429 7.57 -16.90 -11.82
CA ASP A 429 7.25 -17.11 -10.40
C ASP A 429 6.95 -15.78 -9.68
N VAL A 430 7.67 -14.71 -10.02
CA VAL A 430 7.44 -13.37 -9.47
C VAL A 430 6.09 -12.83 -9.93
N CYS A 431 5.80 -12.84 -11.23
CA CYS A 431 4.53 -12.36 -11.77
C CYS A 431 3.35 -13.14 -11.22
N LEU A 432 3.41 -14.48 -11.20
CA LEU A 432 2.35 -15.31 -10.61
C LEU A 432 2.16 -14.99 -9.11
N SER A 433 3.26 -14.88 -8.35
CA SER A 433 3.20 -14.58 -6.92
C SER A 433 2.60 -13.20 -6.63
N ASN A 434 2.79 -12.23 -7.51
CA ASN A 434 2.16 -10.92 -7.41
C ASN A 434 0.69 -10.97 -7.83
N TYR A 435 0.35 -11.73 -8.89
CA TYR A 435 -1.03 -11.93 -9.35
C TYR A 435 -1.93 -12.58 -8.29
N PHE A 436 -1.38 -13.40 -7.40
CA PHE A 436 -2.10 -14.05 -6.30
C PHE A 436 -2.04 -13.31 -4.96
N GLN A 437 -1.40 -12.14 -4.91
CA GLN A 437 -1.31 -11.34 -3.71
C GLN A 437 -2.30 -10.18 -3.78
N LEU A 438 -3.17 -10.09 -2.77
CA LEU A 438 -3.99 -8.91 -2.54
C LEU A 438 -3.11 -7.82 -1.91
N PHE A 439 -2.75 -6.80 -2.67
CA PHE A 439 -1.97 -5.67 -2.17
C PHE A 439 -2.86 -4.64 -1.48
N GLY A 440 -2.29 -3.95 -0.48
CA GLY A 440 -2.95 -2.83 0.16
C GLY A 440 -3.12 -1.63 -0.79
N PRO A 441 -3.90 -0.62 -0.39
CA PRO A 441 -4.05 0.61 -1.17
C PRO A 441 -2.68 1.25 -1.48
N GLY A 442 -2.55 1.86 -2.67
CA GLY A 442 -1.30 2.49 -3.13
C GLY A 442 -0.16 1.53 -3.51
N SER A 443 -0.36 0.21 -3.44
CA SER A 443 0.70 -0.79 -3.69
C SER A 443 0.46 -1.59 -4.99
N LEU A 444 1.50 -1.63 -5.84
CA LEU A 444 1.65 -2.49 -7.03
C LEU A 444 0.36 -2.78 -7.83
N HIS A 445 -0.41 -1.76 -8.21
CA HIS A 445 -1.70 -1.92 -8.93
C HIS A 445 -1.61 -2.73 -10.24
N CYS A 446 -0.43 -2.81 -10.85
CA CYS A 446 -0.20 -3.64 -12.03
C CYS A 446 -0.42 -5.13 -11.76
N SER A 447 -0.42 -5.59 -10.51
CA SER A 447 -0.52 -7.00 -10.12
C SER A 447 -1.86 -7.65 -10.49
N TYR A 448 -2.90 -6.86 -10.73
CA TYR A 448 -4.25 -7.37 -10.94
C TYR A 448 -4.54 -7.74 -12.41
N THR A 449 -3.63 -7.45 -13.34
CA THR A 449 -3.75 -7.89 -14.73
C THR A 449 -2.44 -8.44 -15.25
N TRP A 450 -2.52 -9.40 -16.17
CA TRP A 450 -1.30 -9.90 -16.81
C TRP A 450 -0.63 -8.87 -17.71
N GLU A 451 -1.41 -8.02 -18.39
CA GLU A 451 -0.89 -6.89 -19.17
C GLU A 451 -0.11 -5.92 -18.27
N GLY A 452 -0.70 -5.53 -17.14
CA GLY A 452 -0.09 -4.65 -16.16
C GLY A 452 1.22 -5.23 -15.63
N LEU A 453 1.20 -6.48 -15.14
CA LEU A 453 2.40 -7.17 -14.66
C LEU A 453 3.49 -7.27 -15.72
N THR A 454 3.12 -7.63 -16.95
CA THR A 454 4.08 -7.78 -18.05
C THR A 454 4.75 -6.45 -18.37
N ASN A 455 3.95 -5.38 -18.52
CA ASN A 455 4.48 -4.05 -18.77
C ASN A 455 5.36 -3.59 -17.61
N TYR A 456 4.87 -3.63 -16.37
CA TYR A 456 5.64 -3.18 -15.21
C TYR A 456 6.97 -3.92 -15.05
N TYR A 457 6.97 -5.24 -15.22
CA TYR A 457 8.19 -6.06 -15.12
C TYR A 457 9.15 -5.73 -16.27
N SER A 458 8.65 -5.57 -17.50
CA SER A 458 9.49 -5.19 -18.66
C SER A 458 10.14 -3.83 -18.46
N GLU A 459 9.39 -2.86 -17.94
CA GLU A 459 9.87 -1.52 -17.60
C GLU A 459 10.90 -1.54 -16.46
N TYR A 460 10.67 -2.36 -15.43
CA TYR A 460 11.64 -2.62 -14.38
C TYR A 460 12.96 -3.17 -14.93
N LEU A 461 12.91 -4.15 -15.85
CA LEU A 461 14.11 -4.69 -16.49
C LEU A 461 14.84 -3.63 -17.33
N ARG A 462 14.10 -2.83 -18.11
CA ARG A 462 14.66 -1.75 -18.93
C ARG A 462 15.39 -0.72 -18.05
N LEU A 463 14.80 -0.35 -16.93
CA LEU A 463 15.40 0.59 -16.00
C LEU A 463 16.62 0.02 -15.27
N MET A 464 16.56 -1.23 -14.80
CA MET A 464 17.72 -1.88 -14.16
C MET A 464 18.90 -2.05 -15.13
N ALA A 465 18.63 -2.38 -16.41
CA ALA A 465 19.66 -2.44 -17.44
C ALA A 465 20.34 -1.07 -17.64
N HIS A 466 19.56 0.01 -17.60
CA HIS A 466 20.10 1.38 -17.64
C HIS A 466 21.01 1.68 -16.45
N TRP A 467 20.58 1.35 -15.22
CA TRP A 467 21.42 1.53 -14.03
C TRP A 467 22.73 0.73 -14.06
N HIS A 468 22.69 -0.50 -14.56
CA HIS A 468 23.89 -1.32 -14.73
C HIS A 468 24.83 -0.71 -15.77
N LYS A 469 24.29 -0.19 -16.88
CA LYS A 469 25.07 0.52 -17.91
C LYS A 469 25.78 1.76 -17.36
N LEU A 470 25.16 2.48 -16.42
CA LEU A 470 25.77 3.62 -15.73
C LEU A 470 26.75 3.22 -14.61
N GLY A 471 26.89 1.92 -14.33
CA GLY A 471 27.77 1.45 -13.26
C GLY A 471 27.27 1.81 -11.87
N ILE A 472 25.95 2.01 -11.68
CA ILE A 472 25.36 2.16 -10.35
C ILE A 472 25.46 0.80 -9.65
N GLY A 473 26.60 0.58 -8.97
CA GLY A 473 26.99 -0.70 -8.41
C GLY A 473 25.94 -1.26 -7.45
N ALA A 474 25.24 -2.29 -7.90
CA ALA A 474 24.37 -3.15 -7.12
C ALA A 474 24.97 -4.56 -7.08
N LEU A 475 24.84 -5.24 -5.94
CA LEU A 475 25.08 -6.67 -5.87
C LEU A 475 23.80 -7.37 -6.30
N ASP A 476 23.82 -8.00 -7.47
CA ASP A 476 22.76 -8.91 -7.89
C ASP A 476 22.79 -10.19 -7.04
N VAL A 477 21.65 -10.50 -6.45
CA VAL A 477 21.41 -11.71 -5.67
C VAL A 477 20.27 -12.48 -6.32
N VAL A 478 20.63 -13.57 -6.99
CA VAL A 478 19.67 -14.48 -7.63
C VAL A 478 19.12 -15.43 -6.56
N TYR A 479 17.81 -15.44 -6.38
CA TYR A 479 17.11 -16.21 -5.36
C TYR A 479 17.41 -17.72 -5.47
N GLU A 480 17.39 -18.24 -6.69
CA GLU A 480 17.65 -19.65 -6.99
C GLU A 480 19.09 -20.05 -6.63
N GLU A 481 20.07 -19.18 -6.86
CA GLU A 481 21.46 -19.41 -6.46
C GLU A 481 21.65 -19.33 -4.94
N LEU A 482 21.00 -18.36 -4.29
CA LEU A 482 20.99 -18.24 -2.83
C LEU A 482 20.43 -19.50 -2.17
N LEU A 483 19.40 -20.12 -2.75
CA LEU A 483 18.85 -21.38 -2.25
C LEU A 483 19.74 -22.59 -2.56
N ALA A 484 20.49 -22.57 -3.66
CA ALA A 484 21.36 -23.66 -4.07
C ALA A 484 22.67 -23.70 -3.26
N ASP A 485 23.28 -22.53 -2.98
CA ASP A 485 24.49 -22.39 -2.16
C ASP A 485 24.35 -21.23 -1.14
N PRO A 486 23.57 -21.43 -0.06
CA PRO A 486 23.33 -20.38 0.92
C PRO A 486 24.60 -19.89 1.59
N HIS A 487 25.57 -20.77 1.87
CA HIS A 487 26.76 -20.41 2.64
C HIS A 487 27.64 -19.40 1.90
N THR A 488 27.91 -19.65 0.60
CA THR A 488 28.71 -18.73 -0.22
C THR A 488 27.96 -17.43 -0.48
N GLN A 489 26.67 -17.50 -0.84
CA GLN A 489 25.88 -16.32 -1.19
C GLN A 489 25.63 -15.41 0.01
N ILE A 490 25.34 -15.97 1.19
CA ILE A 490 25.20 -15.19 2.44
C ILE A 490 26.50 -14.46 2.77
N ARG A 491 27.66 -15.13 2.69
CA ARG A 491 28.97 -14.48 2.92
C ARG A 491 29.21 -13.31 1.96
N LYS A 492 28.88 -13.48 0.68
CA LYS A 492 28.96 -12.42 -0.34
C LYS A 492 28.07 -11.22 0.00
N ILE A 493 26.84 -11.47 0.43
CA ILE A 493 25.87 -10.43 0.84
C ILE A 493 26.40 -9.63 2.04
N ILE A 494 26.85 -10.31 3.11
CA ILE A 494 27.36 -9.65 4.32
C ILE A 494 28.62 -8.82 4.01
N ALA A 495 29.55 -9.37 3.23
CA ALA A 495 30.75 -8.64 2.81
C ALA A 495 30.39 -7.40 1.96
N HIS A 496 29.41 -7.48 1.07
CA HIS A 496 28.96 -6.33 0.27
C HIS A 496 28.32 -5.24 1.11
N CYS A 497 27.65 -5.60 2.21
CA CYS A 497 27.13 -4.64 3.21
C CYS A 497 28.25 -3.94 4.01
N GLY A 498 29.51 -4.33 3.84
CA GLY A 498 30.63 -3.79 4.60
C GLY A 498 30.70 -4.29 6.05
N LEU A 499 30.02 -5.40 6.35
CA LEU A 499 29.98 -5.99 7.68
C LEU A 499 31.03 -7.11 7.80
N PRO A 500 31.68 -7.27 8.97
CA PRO A 500 32.49 -8.45 9.24
C PRO A 500 31.62 -9.71 9.23
N TRP A 501 32.24 -10.86 8.95
CA TRP A 501 31.50 -12.12 8.99
C TRP A 501 31.04 -12.45 10.41
N ASN A 502 29.79 -12.93 10.53
CA ASN A 502 29.23 -13.47 11.77
C ASN A 502 28.37 -14.70 11.45
N ASP A 503 28.61 -15.81 12.14
CA ASP A 503 27.91 -17.09 11.89
C ASP A 503 26.40 -17.01 12.17
N VAL A 504 25.93 -16.03 12.96
CA VAL A 504 24.51 -15.79 13.21
C VAL A 504 23.75 -15.50 11.91
N CYS A 505 24.41 -14.93 10.88
CA CYS A 505 23.80 -14.67 9.58
C CYS A 505 23.41 -15.96 8.82
N LEU A 506 24.06 -17.10 9.09
CA LEU A 506 23.62 -18.42 8.56
C LEU A 506 22.41 -18.96 9.30
N ASN A 507 22.27 -18.57 10.57
CA ASN A 507 21.17 -18.94 11.46
C ASN A 507 20.13 -17.81 11.57
N TYR A 508 19.93 -17.04 10.50
CA TYR A 508 19.03 -15.86 10.47
C TYR A 508 17.61 -16.13 10.98
N ARG A 509 17.16 -17.39 10.98
CA ARG A 509 15.85 -17.82 11.50
C ARG A 509 15.72 -17.78 13.02
N SER A 510 16.82 -17.97 13.76
CA SER A 510 16.82 -17.87 15.23
C SER A 510 16.98 -16.42 15.69
N SER A 511 17.27 -15.48 14.78
CA SER A 511 17.28 -14.07 15.12
C SER A 511 15.86 -13.61 15.46
N SER A 512 15.70 -12.92 16.59
CA SER A 512 14.43 -12.37 17.07
C SER A 512 13.96 -11.15 16.27
N ASN A 513 14.54 -10.91 15.09
CA ASN A 513 14.27 -9.73 14.30
C ASN A 513 12.92 -9.86 13.58
N ILE A 514 12.09 -8.84 13.74
CA ILE A 514 10.79 -8.75 13.11
C ILE A 514 11.02 -8.46 11.61
N VAL A 515 10.44 -9.29 10.75
CA VAL A 515 10.38 -9.00 9.31
C VAL A 515 9.09 -8.27 9.05
N HIS A 516 9.14 -7.23 8.24
CA HIS A 516 7.99 -6.39 7.96
C HIS A 516 7.61 -6.52 6.49
N THR A 517 6.97 -7.65 6.12
CA THR A 517 6.51 -7.90 4.74
C THR A 517 5.20 -8.68 4.68
N SER A 518 4.43 -8.52 3.60
CA SER A 518 3.25 -9.35 3.26
C SER A 518 3.59 -10.86 3.11
N SER A 519 4.88 -11.19 3.11
CA SER A 519 5.45 -12.53 3.01
C SER A 519 5.84 -13.14 4.38
N ASN A 520 5.58 -12.47 5.50
CA ASN A 520 6.13 -12.79 6.83
C ASN A 520 6.06 -14.26 7.25
N TRP A 521 4.95 -14.94 6.97
CA TRP A 521 4.83 -16.37 7.26
C TRP A 521 5.80 -17.23 6.42
N GLN A 522 6.00 -16.91 5.14
CA GLN A 522 6.85 -17.67 4.22
C GLN A 522 8.34 -17.56 4.55
N VAL A 523 8.78 -16.44 5.12
CA VAL A 523 10.20 -16.21 5.45
C VAL A 523 10.63 -16.95 6.72
N ARG A 524 9.68 -17.28 7.60
CA ARG A 524 9.93 -18.03 8.85
C ARG A 524 9.89 -19.56 8.68
N GLN A 525 9.45 -20.02 7.52
CA GLN A 525 9.50 -21.44 7.17
C GLN A 525 10.91 -21.84 6.72
N PRO A 526 11.28 -23.14 6.79
CA PRO A 526 12.47 -23.64 6.12
C PRO A 526 12.51 -23.19 4.66
N MET A 527 13.69 -22.87 4.11
CA MET A 527 13.84 -22.53 2.69
C MET A 527 13.18 -23.62 1.82
N TYR A 528 12.00 -23.33 1.29
CA TYR A 528 11.26 -24.28 0.49
C TYR A 528 11.57 -24.09 -0.99
N LYS A 529 12.08 -25.15 -1.61
CA LYS A 529 12.19 -25.27 -3.07
C LYS A 529 10.83 -25.24 -3.77
N THR A 530 9.72 -25.42 -3.04
CA THR A 530 8.34 -25.46 -3.59
C THR A 530 7.89 -24.16 -4.24
N SER A 531 8.60 -23.05 -3.96
CA SER A 531 8.32 -21.76 -4.59
C SER A 531 9.02 -21.59 -5.95
N ILE A 532 10.07 -22.37 -6.24
CA ILE A 532 10.76 -22.36 -7.53
C ILE A 532 9.96 -23.19 -8.52
N GLY A 533 9.65 -22.62 -9.68
CA GLY A 533 8.92 -23.30 -10.75
C GLY A 533 7.45 -23.52 -10.42
N ARG A 534 6.90 -22.85 -9.41
CA ARG A 534 5.48 -22.91 -9.06
C ARG A 534 4.61 -22.44 -10.22
N TRP A 535 5.12 -21.52 -11.04
CA TRP A 535 4.43 -21.04 -12.23
C TRP A 535 4.04 -22.17 -13.22
N ASN A 536 4.73 -23.31 -13.22
CA ASN A 536 4.42 -24.44 -14.09
C ASN A 536 3.00 -24.99 -13.86
N ASN A 537 2.51 -24.97 -12.61
CA ASN A 537 1.15 -25.41 -12.27
C ASN A 537 0.07 -24.54 -12.92
N TYR A 538 0.44 -23.32 -13.31
CA TYR A 538 -0.45 -22.31 -13.91
C TYR A 538 -0.06 -21.96 -15.34
N ALA A 539 0.85 -22.71 -15.97
CA ALA A 539 1.45 -22.36 -17.26
C ALA A 539 0.41 -22.20 -18.38
N SER A 540 -0.73 -22.89 -18.32
CA SER A 540 -1.85 -22.75 -19.25
C SER A 540 -2.52 -21.38 -19.20
N PHE A 541 -2.49 -20.72 -18.03
CA PHE A 541 -3.13 -19.41 -17.80
C PHE A 541 -2.20 -18.23 -18.04
N LEU A 542 -0.87 -18.46 -18.02
CA LEU A 542 0.11 -17.40 -18.23
C LEU A 542 0.13 -16.98 -19.71
N PRO A 543 -0.04 -15.68 -20.02
CA PRO A 543 0.14 -15.19 -21.38
C PRO A 543 1.56 -15.39 -21.89
N GLU A 544 1.68 -15.50 -23.20
CA GLU A 544 2.97 -15.71 -23.86
C GLU A 544 3.96 -14.58 -23.57
N ALA A 545 3.48 -13.35 -23.41
CA ALA A 545 4.33 -12.21 -23.06
C ALA A 545 5.00 -12.37 -21.67
N VAL A 546 4.29 -12.92 -20.67
CA VAL A 546 4.87 -13.24 -19.35
C VAL A 546 5.90 -14.36 -19.47
N LYS A 547 5.58 -15.40 -20.25
CA LYS A 547 6.49 -16.54 -20.48
C LYS A 547 7.80 -16.11 -21.14
N ASN A 548 7.77 -15.06 -21.95
CA ASN A 548 8.93 -14.53 -22.67
C ASN A 548 9.79 -13.54 -21.87
N LEU A 549 9.43 -13.17 -20.64
CA LEU A 549 10.24 -12.25 -19.82
C LEU A 549 11.66 -12.77 -19.52
N VAL A 550 11.89 -14.09 -19.56
CA VAL A 550 13.22 -14.73 -19.43
C VAL A 550 14.13 -14.51 -20.64
N ASN A 551 13.60 -14.07 -21.78
CA ASN A 551 14.38 -13.89 -23.01
C ASN A 551 15.02 -12.49 -23.13
N ILE A 552 14.77 -11.58 -22.18
CA ILE A 552 15.33 -10.22 -22.20
C ILE A 552 16.83 -10.29 -21.84
N GLU A 553 17.67 -9.80 -22.76
CA GLU A 553 19.13 -9.99 -22.82
C GLU A 553 19.88 -9.79 -21.49
N TRP A 554 19.40 -8.93 -20.59
CA TRP A 554 20.01 -8.64 -19.29
C TRP A 554 20.08 -9.85 -18.34
N TYR A 555 19.08 -10.74 -18.33
CA TYR A 555 19.13 -11.97 -17.52
C TYR A 555 20.09 -13.03 -18.13
N ASN A 556 20.24 -13.01 -19.46
CA ASN A 556 21.06 -13.97 -20.20
C ASN A 556 22.52 -13.53 -20.39
N GLN A 557 22.93 -12.36 -19.90
CA GLN A 557 24.34 -11.95 -19.91
C GLN A 557 25.21 -12.81 -18.99
N ASP A 558 24.62 -13.68 -18.17
CA ASP A 558 25.36 -14.72 -17.45
C ASP A 558 25.42 -16.07 -18.18
N SER A 559 26.15 -16.07 -19.29
CA SER A 559 26.66 -17.28 -19.93
C SER A 559 27.76 -17.98 -19.10
N ARG A 560 27.88 -17.75 -17.78
CA ARG A 560 28.73 -18.57 -16.89
C ARG A 560 28.12 -19.93 -16.51
N HIS A 561 26.86 -20.20 -16.85
CA HIS A 561 26.18 -21.47 -16.50
C HIS A 561 25.87 -22.44 -17.66
N LYS A 562 26.38 -22.21 -18.88
CA LYS A 562 26.45 -23.27 -19.90
C LYS A 562 27.81 -23.98 -19.89
N LYS A 563 28.10 -24.71 -18.80
CA LYS A 563 28.99 -25.88 -18.88
C LYS A 563 28.14 -27.13 -18.67
N ASN A 564 27.84 -27.77 -19.79
CA ASN A 564 27.28 -29.10 -19.89
C ASN A 564 28.22 -30.08 -19.15
N PRO A 565 27.76 -30.86 -18.14
CA PRO A 565 28.56 -31.93 -17.59
C PRO A 565 28.24 -33.22 -18.37
N ALA A 566 28.99 -33.49 -19.44
CA ALA A 566 29.26 -34.84 -19.97
C ALA A 566 30.11 -34.77 -21.25
N SER A 567 31.42 -34.83 -21.07
CA SER A 567 32.29 -35.84 -21.70
C SER A 567 32.96 -36.60 -20.57
#